data_AF-A0A5D6XF02-F1
#
_entry.id   AF-A0A5D6XF02-F1
#
_cell.length_a   1.000
_cell.length_b   1.000
_cell.length_c   1.000
_cell.angle_alpha   90.00
_cell.angle_beta   90.00
_cell.angle_gamma   90.00
#
_symmetry.space_group_name_H-M   'P 1'
#
loop_
_entity.id
_entity.type
_entity.pdbx_description
1 polymer ?
#
loop_
_entity_poly.entity_id
_entity_poly.type
_entity_poly.pdbx_seq_one_letter_code
_entity_poly.pdbx_strand_id
1 'polypeptide(L)' 'TIIALTALTMVQVASNAAEMVWEAEVDWEAKGCVTPAKDQGKCGGSWAFAATAGLESGYCAHTSKNGKGTLYELSAQDI' A
#
# COMPACT_ATOMS: atom_id res chain seq x y z
N THR A 1 33.43 -19.68 -22.78
CA THR A 1 32.36 -19.82 -21.77
C THR A 1 32.25 -18.63 -20.82
N ILE A 2 33.33 -17.90 -20.50
CA ILE A 2 33.27 -16.69 -19.63
C ILE A 2 32.52 -15.50 -20.28
N ILE A 3 32.64 -15.32 -21.61
CA ILE A 3 31.98 -14.22 -22.36
C ILE A 3 30.43 -14.33 -22.32
N ALA A 4 29.88 -15.54 -22.18
CA ALA A 4 28.43 -15.75 -22.13
C ALA A 4 27.82 -15.37 -20.76
N LEU A 5 28.58 -15.55 -19.67
CA LEU A 5 28.12 -15.26 -18.31
C LEU A 5 28.08 -13.76 -18.03
N THR A 6 29.04 -12.99 -18.58
CA THR A 6 29.05 -11.52 -18.50
C THR A 6 27.97 -10.87 -19.37
N ALA A 7 27.60 -11.49 -20.50
CA ALA A 7 26.50 -11.02 -21.33
C ALA A 7 25.13 -11.24 -20.65
N LEU A 8 24.96 -12.35 -19.93
CA LEU A 8 23.72 -12.66 -19.20
C LEU A 8 23.41 -11.63 -18.10
N THR A 9 24.42 -11.21 -17.33
CA THR A 9 24.22 -10.25 -16.23
C THR A 9 23.84 -8.85 -16.72
N MET A 10 24.32 -8.45 -17.91
CA MET A 10 24.00 -7.15 -18.50
C MET A 10 22.58 -7.11 -19.10
N VAL A 11 22.08 -8.24 -19.60
CA VAL A 11 20.69 -8.36 -20.10
C VAL A 11 19.69 -8.31 -18.94
N GLN A 12 20.02 -8.88 -17.78
CA GLN A 12 19.09 -8.98 -16.65
C GLN A 12 18.79 -7.65 -15.94
N VAL A 13 19.64 -6.63 -16.07
CA VAL A 13 19.37 -5.30 -15.46
C VAL A 13 18.42 -4.47 -16.34
N ALA A 14 18.47 -4.66 -17.66
CA ALA A 14 17.63 -3.93 -18.60
C ALA A 14 16.15 -4.39 -18.59
N SER A 15 15.88 -5.67 -18.31
CA SER A 15 14.51 -6.21 -18.18
C SER A 15 13.74 -5.61 -17.01
N ASN A 16 14.42 -5.22 -15.94
CA ASN A 16 13.77 -4.84 -14.68
C ASN A 16 13.25 -3.40 -14.68
N ALA A 17 13.76 -2.55 -15.60
CA ALA A 17 13.30 -1.18 -15.77
C ALA A 17 12.08 -1.08 -16.71
N ALA A 18 11.89 -2.07 -17.59
CA ALA A 18 10.78 -2.11 -18.55
C ALA A 18 9.44 -2.55 -17.91
N GLU A 19 9.44 -3.04 -16.67
CA GLU A 19 8.25 -3.49 -15.95
C GLU A 19 7.85 -2.56 -14.78
N MET A 20 8.40 -1.35 -14.68
CA MET A 20 7.89 -0.33 -13.75
C MET A 20 6.59 0.27 -14.27
N VAL A 21 5.53 -0.52 -14.20
CA VAL A 21 4.15 -0.11 -14.44
C VAL A 21 3.64 0.53 -13.16
N TRP A 22 3.61 1.86 -13.11
CA TRP A 22 2.81 2.55 -12.10
C TRP A 22 1.35 2.50 -12.57
N GLU A 23 0.45 2.02 -11.72
CA GLU A 23 -0.98 2.18 -11.97
C GLU A 23 -1.26 3.69 -11.99
N ALA A 24 -1.85 4.19 -13.09
CA ALA A 24 -2.14 5.62 -13.26
C ALA A 24 -3.12 6.15 -12.19
N GLU A 25 -3.86 5.23 -11.58
CA GLU A 25 -4.85 5.49 -10.55
C GLU A 25 -4.86 4.30 -9.58
N VAL A 26 -4.86 4.60 -8.28
CA VAL A 26 -4.95 3.59 -7.23
C VAL A 26 -6.13 3.94 -6.32
N ASP A 27 -7.17 3.10 -6.38
CA ASP A 27 -8.29 3.14 -5.46
C ASP A 27 -8.12 2.05 -4.38
N TRP A 28 -7.81 2.47 -3.16
CA TRP A 28 -7.65 1.56 -2.02
C TRP A 28 -8.99 1.06 -1.46
N GLU A 29 -10.07 1.79 -1.68
CA GLU A 29 -11.42 1.38 -1.28
C GLU A 29 -11.89 0.22 -2.16
N ALA A 30 -11.69 0.30 -3.47
CA ALA A 30 -11.92 -0.81 -4.40
C ALA A 30 -11.04 -2.04 -4.08
N LYS A 31 -9.87 -1.83 -3.48
CA LYS A 31 -8.98 -2.90 -2.99
C LYS A 31 -9.36 -3.44 -1.60
N GLY A 32 -10.44 -2.92 -0.99
CA GLY A 32 -10.93 -3.34 0.32
C GLY A 32 -10.02 -2.96 1.49
N CYS A 33 -9.16 -1.95 1.31
CA CYS A 33 -8.19 -1.49 2.29
C CYS A 33 -8.49 -0.10 2.85
N VAL A 34 -9.77 0.28 2.90
CA VAL A 34 -10.23 1.53 3.51
C VAL A 34 -11.40 1.18 4.45
N THR A 35 -11.33 1.62 5.69
CA THR A 35 -12.42 1.45 6.67
C THR A 35 -13.59 2.38 6.31
N PRO A 36 -14.82 2.09 6.75
CA PRO A 36 -15.94 3.00 6.56
C PRO A 36 -15.64 4.39 7.13
N ALA A 37 -16.24 5.42 6.53
CA ALA A 37 -16.11 6.78 7.02
C ALA A 37 -16.58 6.88 8.49
N LYS A 38 -15.75 7.50 9.34
CA LYS A 38 -16.00 7.69 10.78
C LYS A 38 -16.36 9.15 11.08
N ASP A 39 -17.07 9.39 12.20
CA ASP A 39 -17.45 10.73 12.66
C ASP A 39 -16.69 11.12 13.94
N GLN A 40 -15.87 12.18 13.88
CA GLN A 40 -15.13 12.72 15.01
C GLN A 40 -15.97 13.65 15.92
N GLY A 41 -17.20 13.96 15.51
CA GLY A 41 -18.10 14.86 16.20
C GLY A 41 -17.50 16.25 16.38
N LYS A 42 -17.66 16.82 17.58
CA LYS A 42 -17.15 18.15 17.92
C LYS A 42 -15.72 18.15 18.45
N CYS A 43 -15.08 16.98 18.51
CA CYS A 43 -13.71 16.85 18.97
C CYS A 43 -12.78 17.29 17.83
N GLY A 44 -11.73 18.07 18.14
CA GLY A 44 -10.68 18.46 17.20
C GLY A 44 -9.73 17.31 16.84
N GLY A 45 -10.24 16.08 16.72
CA GLY A 45 -9.49 14.84 16.57
C GLY A 45 -9.15 14.46 15.13
N SER A 46 -9.23 15.38 14.17
CA SER A 46 -8.98 15.07 12.75
C SER A 46 -7.60 14.45 12.52
N TRP A 47 -6.60 14.88 13.30
CA TRP A 47 -5.26 14.32 13.28
C TRP A 47 -5.24 12.84 13.72
N ALA A 48 -6.03 12.46 14.72
CA ALA A 48 -6.13 11.09 15.22
C ALA A 48 -6.86 10.18 14.22
N PHE A 49 -7.92 10.68 13.61
CA PHE A 49 -8.66 9.99 12.56
C PHE A 49 -7.81 9.81 11.29
N ALA A 50 -7.04 10.84 10.89
CA ALA A 50 -6.12 10.74 9.77
C ALA A 50 -4.98 9.74 10.03
N ALA A 51 -4.41 9.75 11.24
CA ALA A 51 -3.34 8.83 11.63
C ALA A 51 -3.83 7.37 11.65
N THR A 52 -4.97 7.10 12.30
CA THR A 52 -5.57 5.75 12.33
C THR A 52 -5.92 5.27 10.92
N ALA A 53 -6.63 6.06 10.11
CA ALA A 53 -7.00 5.67 8.74
C ALA A 53 -5.77 5.35 7.87
N GLY A 54 -4.70 6.14 7.99
CA GLY A 54 -3.44 5.88 7.29
C GLY A 54 -2.77 4.56 7.69
N LEU A 55 -2.75 4.26 9.00
CA LEU A 55 -2.20 3.01 9.52
C LEU A 55 -3.03 1.79 9.12
N GLU A 56 -4.36 1.88 9.24
CA GLU A 56 -5.30 0.84 8.84
C GLU A 56 -5.12 0.48 7.35
N SER A 57 -5.14 1.50 6.50
CA SER A 57 -5.02 1.34 5.05
C SER A 57 -3.63 0.85 4.63
N GLY A 58 -2.58 1.44 5.21
CA GLY A 58 -1.19 1.06 4.94
C GLY A 58 -0.90 -0.38 5.37
N TYR A 59 -1.42 -0.81 6.52
CA TYR A 59 -1.28 -2.19 6.98
C TYR A 59 -2.01 -3.18 6.07
N CYS A 60 -3.27 -2.88 5.70
CA CYS A 60 -4.02 -3.72 4.77
C CYS A 60 -3.29 -3.83 3.42
N ALA A 61 -2.85 -2.71 2.86
CA ALA A 61 -2.10 -2.68 1.60
C ALA A 61 -0.81 -3.49 1.66
N HIS A 62 -0.03 -3.34 2.74
CA HIS A 62 1.24 -4.05 2.94
C HIS A 62 1.04 -5.56 3.13
N THR A 63 -0.03 -5.97 3.81
CA THR A 63 -0.31 -7.38 4.08
C THR A 63 -1.12 -8.08 2.98
N SER A 64 -1.61 -7.32 2.00
CA SER A 64 -2.46 -7.83 0.94
C SER A 64 -1.74 -8.86 0.07
N LYS A 65 -2.36 -10.04 -0.09
CA LYS A 65 -1.95 -11.07 -1.05
C LYS A 65 -3.10 -11.33 -2.01
N ASN A 66 -2.83 -11.28 -3.32
CA ASN A 66 -3.85 -11.45 -4.37
C ASN A 66 -5.07 -10.51 -4.19
N GLY A 67 -4.83 -9.27 -3.78
CA GLY A 67 -5.89 -8.28 -3.57
C GLY A 67 -6.71 -8.48 -2.30
N LYS A 68 -6.23 -9.26 -1.32
CA LYS A 68 -6.88 -9.44 -0.02
C LYS A 68 -5.88 -9.22 1.11
N GLY A 69 -6.06 -8.12 1.86
CA GLY A 69 -5.33 -7.82 3.09
C GLY A 69 -6.25 -7.86 4.30
N THR A 70 -5.67 -7.88 5.50
CA THR A 70 -6.46 -7.76 6.74
C THR A 70 -6.65 -6.28 7.05
N LEU A 71 -7.90 -5.84 7.07
CA LEU A 71 -8.29 -4.50 7.49
C LEU A 71 -8.70 -4.52 8.96
N TYR A 72 -8.01 -3.74 9.77
CA TYR A 72 -8.35 -3.51 11.17
C TYR A 72 -8.96 -2.12 11.34
N GLU A 73 -9.78 -1.96 12.37
CA GLU A 73 -10.28 -0.66 12.79
C GLU A 73 -9.62 -0.30 14.12
N LEU A 74 -8.81 0.76 14.10
CA LEU A 74 -8.05 1.28 15.24
C LEU A 74 -8.89 2.33 15.98
N SER A 75 -8.62 2.44 17.29
CA SER A 75 -9.23 3.44 18.16
C SER A 75 -8.59 4.80 17.96
N ALA A 76 -9.34 5.76 17.41
CA ALA A 76 -8.90 7.15 17.30
C ALA A 76 -8.99 7.92 18.63
N GLN A 77 -9.64 7.33 19.65
CA GLN A 77 -9.74 7.91 20.99
C GLN A 77 -8.55 7.58 21.88
N ASP A 78 -7.81 6.50 21.58
CA ASP A 78 -6.63 6.05 22.35
C ASP A 78 -5.31 6.55 21.77
N ILE A 79 -5.36 7.42 20.76
CA ILE A 79 -4.20 8.07 20.12
C ILE A 79 -3.98 9.46 20.70
#